data_AF-A0A445N2H7-F1
#
_entry.id   AF-A0A445N2H7-F1
#
_cell.length_a   1.000
_cell.length_b   1.000
_cell.length_c   1.000
_cell.angle_alpha   90.00
_cell.angle_beta   90.00
_cell.angle_gamma   90.00
#
_symmetry.space_group_name_H-M   'P 1'
#
loop_
_entity.id
_entity.type
_entity.pdbx_description
1 polymer ?
#
loop_
_entity_poly.entity_id
_entity_poly.type
_entity_poly.pdbx_seq_one_letter_code
_entity_poly.pdbx_strand_id
1 'polypeptide(L)'
;MVLLKGLLLQKWFRIPSDPELENQINDRISFKKFLGIPLEQPLPGHSTFSRFRSRLSKDAMIWINNDVLQQFSRKGLTINEGGDEFYRPHIL
;
A
#
# COMPACT_ATOMS: atom_id res chain seq x y z
N MET A 1 -6.88 -7.43 7.40
CA MET A 1 -6.08 -7.17 6.18
C MET A 1 -5.57 -5.71 6.09
N VAL A 2 -5.35 -5.02 7.22
CA VAL A 2 -4.88 -3.62 7.22
C VAL A 2 -3.39 -3.53 6.90
N LEU A 3 -2.60 -4.47 7.44
CA LEU A 3 -1.14 -4.45 7.34
C LEU A 3 -0.64 -4.59 5.89
N LEU A 4 -1.20 -5.54 5.13
CA LEU A 4 -0.82 -5.74 3.73
C LEU A 4 -1.12 -4.50 2.88
N LYS A 5 -2.31 -3.92 3.04
CA LYS A 5 -2.71 -2.70 2.35
C LYS A 5 -1.82 -1.51 2.73
N GLY A 6 -1.41 -1.41 4.00
CA GLY A 6 -0.49 -0.35 4.42
C GLY A 6 0.92 -0.53 3.86
N LEU A 7 1.42 -1.76 3.73
CA LEU A 7 2.70 -2.02 3.03
C LEU A 7 2.64 -1.66 1.54
N LEU A 8 1.50 -1.88 0.88
CA LEU A 8 1.28 -1.44 -0.49
C LEU A 8 1.28 0.08 -0.59
N LEU A 9 0.60 0.77 0.33
CA LEU A 9 0.66 2.24 0.41
C LEU A 9 2.09 2.75 0.63
N GLN A 10 2.87 2.13 1.53
CA GLN A 10 4.27 2.49 1.71
C GLN A 10 5.07 2.40 0.41
N LYS A 11 4.87 1.32 -0.36
CA LYS A 11 5.57 1.11 -1.62
C LYS A 11 5.16 2.14 -2.67
N TRP A 12 3.86 2.31 -2.89
CA TRP A 12 3.33 3.18 -3.95
C TRP A 12 3.59 4.66 -3.69
N PHE A 13 3.47 5.10 -2.44
CA PHE A 13 3.66 6.50 -2.06
C PHE A 13 5.08 6.80 -1.58
N ARG A 14 6.03 5.87 -1.75
CA ARG A 14 7.44 5.99 -1.32
C ARG A 14 7.58 6.47 0.13
N ILE A 15 6.76 5.94 1.02
CA ILE A 15 6.75 6.34 2.44
C ILE A 15 7.97 5.70 3.12
N PRO A 16 8.85 6.49 3.75
CA PRO A 16 10.15 6.02 4.19
C PRO A 16 10.09 5.12 5.45
N SER A 17 9.05 5.26 6.26
CA SER A 17 9.00 4.65 7.61
C SER A 17 7.59 4.22 8.02
N ASP A 18 7.50 3.25 8.93
CA ASP A 18 6.24 2.81 9.56
C ASP A 18 5.51 3.92 10.34
N PRO A 19 6.18 4.76 11.17
CA PRO A 19 5.52 5.91 11.80
C PRO A 19 5.01 6.95 10.80
N GLU A 20 5.74 7.19 9.70
CA GLU A 20 5.28 8.09 8.64
C GLU A 20 4.06 7.53 7.89
N LEU A 21 4.01 6.21 7.69
CA LEU A 21 2.82 5.56 7.15
C LEU A 21 1.62 5.78 8.07
N GLU A 22 1.81 5.60 9.38
CA GLU A 22 0.75 5.81 10.37
C GLU A 22 0.23 7.26 10.36
N ASN A 23 1.14 8.24 10.32
CA ASN A 23 0.79 9.65 10.17
C ASN A 23 -0.01 9.92 8.89
N GLN A 24 0.46 9.43 7.73
CA GLN A 24 -0.25 9.64 6.47
C GLN A 24 -1.60 8.93 6.42
N ILE A 25 -1.75 7.77 7.06
CA ILE A 25 -3.04 7.10 7.18
C ILE A 25 -3.98 7.91 8.09
N ASN A 26 -3.47 8.44 9.19
CA ASN A 26 -4.29 9.23 10.11
C ASN A 26 -4.77 10.54 9.49
N ASP A 27 -3.92 11.19 8.68
CA ASP A 27 -4.19 12.45 7.98
C ASP A 27 -5.12 12.26 6.76
N ARG A 28 -4.95 11.18 5.99
CA ARG A 28 -5.63 11.00 4.71
C ARG A 28 -6.84 10.07 4.82
N ILE A 29 -8.03 10.65 4.72
CA ILE A 29 -9.31 9.91 4.63
C ILE A 29 -9.27 8.84 3.53
N SER A 30 -8.64 9.13 2.39
CA SER A 30 -8.49 8.17 1.28
C SER A 30 -7.70 6.92 1.69
N PHE A 31 -6.68 7.07 2.55
CA PHE A 31 -5.90 5.93 3.03
C PHE A 31 -6.71 5.12 4.04
N LYS A 32 -7.42 5.76 4.97
CA LYS A 32 -8.34 5.05 5.89
C LYS A 32 -9.42 4.27 5.13
N LYS A 33 -10.04 4.90 4.11
CA LYS A 33 -11.01 4.24 3.21
C LYS A 33 -10.40 3.05 2.49
N PHE A 34 -9.19 3.19 1.96
CA PHE A 34 -8.48 2.09 1.30
C PHE A 34 -8.24 0.91 2.25
N LEU A 35 -7.78 1.20 3.47
CA LEU A 35 -7.52 0.21 4.51
C LEU A 35 -8.80 -0.43 5.05
N GLY A 36 -9.94 0.25 4.91
CA GLY A 36 -11.25 -0.18 5.43
C GLY A 36 -11.34 -0.02 6.94
N ILE A 37 -10.65 0.98 7.51
CA ILE A 37 -10.63 1.24 8.95
C ILE A 37 -11.64 2.37 9.25
N PRO A 38 -12.40 2.30 10.37
CA PRO A 38 -13.20 3.43 10.82
C PRO A 38 -12.35 4.69 10.97
N LEU A 39 -12.89 5.85 10.61
CA LEU A 39 -12.16 7.13 10.72
C LEU A 39 -11.68 7.41 12.15
N GLU A 40 -12.43 6.91 13.13
CA GLU A 40 -12.26 7.12 14.56
C GLU A 40 -11.30 6.11 15.21
N GLN A 41 -10.87 5.07 14.49
CA GLN A 41 -10.01 4.04 15.05
C GLN A 41 -8.55 4.27 14.64
N PRO A 42 -7.60 4.39 15.59
CA PRO A 42 -6.19 4.49 15.27
C PRO A 42 -5.69 3.19 14.63
N LEU A 43 -4.66 3.33 13.78
CA LEU A 43 -3.99 2.18 13.17
C LEU A 43 -3.44 1.24 14.26
N PRO A 44 -3.47 -0.09 14.08
CA PRO A 44 -2.67 -0.98 14.92
C PRO A 44 -1.19 -0.57 14.83
N GLY A 45 -0.56 -0.36 15.99
CA GLY A 45 0.70 0.36 16.09
C GLY A 45 1.82 -0.17 15.19
N HIS A 46 2.72 0.74 14.81
CA HIS A 46 3.91 0.55 13.95
C HIS A 46 4.70 -0.76 14.18
N SER A 47 4.78 -1.31 15.39
CA SER A 47 5.45 -2.60 15.68
C SER A 47 4.82 -3.81 14.98
N THR A 48 3.56 -3.69 14.55
CA THR A 48 2.81 -4.73 13.84
C THR A 48 3.22 -4.82 12.37
N PHE A 49 3.51 -3.69 11.73
CA PHE A 49 3.94 -3.63 10.32
C PHE A 49 5.31 -4.27 10.13
N SER A 50 6.28 -3.91 10.97
CA SER A 50 7.63 -4.46 10.94
C SER A 50 7.63 -6.00 11.09
N ARG A 51 6.86 -6.53 12.05
CA ARG A 51 6.71 -7.99 12.24
C ARG A 51 6.05 -8.68 11.05
N PHE A 52 5.02 -8.07 10.47
CA PHE A 52 4.34 -8.62 9.30
C PHE A 52 5.26 -8.63 8.06
N ARG A 53 6.01 -7.55 7.85
CA ARG A 53 6.98 -7.43 6.77
C ARG A 53 8.10 -8.46 6.88
N SER A 54 8.59 -8.73 8.09
CA SER A 54 9.60 -9.77 8.33
C SER A 54 9.09 -11.18 7.98
N ARG A 55 7.79 -11.44 8.14
CA ARG A 55 7.15 -12.72 7.77
C ARG A 55 6.80 -12.83 6.28
N LEU A 56 6.74 -11.70 5.56
CA LEU A 56 6.37 -11.66 4.15
C LEU A 56 7.64 -11.68 3.28
N SER A 57 7.84 -12.77 2.53
CA SER A 57 8.96 -12.86 1.59
C SER A 57 8.89 -11.77 0.53
N LYS A 58 10.06 -11.30 0.07
CA LYS A 58 10.16 -10.28 -0.99
C LYS A 58 9.40 -10.69 -2.25
N ASP A 59 9.51 -11.95 -2.66
CA ASP A 59 8.81 -12.50 -3.83
C ASP A 59 7.30 -12.45 -3.67
N ALA A 60 6.80 -12.81 -2.48
CA ALA A 60 5.37 -12.72 -2.17
C ALA A 60 4.89 -11.25 -2.25
N MET A 61 5.68 -10.30 -1.75
CA MET A 61 5.34 -8.88 -1.84
C MET A 61 5.31 -8.37 -3.28
N ILE A 62 6.26 -8.81 -4.13
CA ILE A 62 6.28 -8.47 -5.56
C ILE A 62 5.06 -9.06 -6.27
N TRP A 63 4.75 -10.33 -6.02
CA TRP A 63 3.60 -11.01 -6.61
C TRP A 63 2.28 -10.33 -6.23
N ILE A 64 2.06 -10.08 -4.93
CA ILE A 64 0.86 -9.39 -4.45
C ILE A 64 0.75 -7.99 -5.06
N ASN A 65 1.85 -7.24 -5.14
CA ASN A 65 1.84 -5.91 -5.73
C ASN A 65 1.41 -5.94 -7.20
N ASN A 66 1.97 -6.86 -7.99
CA ASN A 66 1.60 -7.02 -9.40
C ASN A 66 0.13 -7.43 -9.57
N ASP A 67 -0.34 -8.38 -8.77
CA ASP A 67 -1.73 -8.83 -8.82
C ASP A 67 -2.70 -7.68 -8.51
N VAL A 68 -2.42 -6.89 -7.47
CA VAL A 68 -3.25 -5.73 -7.09
C VAL A 68 -3.23 -4.64 -8.17
N LEU A 69 -2.07 -4.34 -8.76
CA LEU A 69 -1.96 -3.39 -9.88
C LEU A 69 -2.72 -3.88 -11.12
N GLN A 70 -2.70 -5.18 -11.40
CA GLN A 70 -3.47 -5.77 -12.49
C GLN A 70 -4.97 -5.64 -12.23
N GLN A 71 -5.43 -5.89 -11.00
CA GLN A 71 -6.83 -5.70 -10.61
C GLN A 71 -7.27 -4.23 -10.75
N PHE A 72 -6.41 -3.28 -10.41
CA PHE A 72 -6.69 -1.85 -10.61
C PHE A 72 -6.75 -1.48 -12.08
N SER A 73 -5.80 -1.97 -12.89
CA SER A 73 -5.79 -1.77 -14.34
C SER A 73 -7.08 -2.28 -14.99
N ARG A 74 -7.56 -3.46 -14.58
CA ARG A 74 -8.85 -4.00 -15.04
C ARG A 74 -10.06 -3.14 -14.67
N LYS A 75 -9.95 -2.31 -13.63
CA LYS A 75 -10.99 -1.37 -13.18
C LYS A 75 -10.78 0.05 -13.74
N GLY A 76 -9.78 0.27 -14.60
CA GLY A 76 -9.43 1.59 -15.13
C GLY A 76 -8.80 2.51 -14.08
N LEU A 77 -8.28 1.96 -12.99
CA LEU A 77 -7.63 2.70 -11.91
C LEU A 77 -6.11 2.63 -12.10
N THR A 78 -5.45 3.80 -12.09
CA THR A 78 -3.99 3.93 -12.11
C THR A 78 -3.51 4.48 -10.78
N ILE A 79 -2.45 3.89 -10.23
CA ILE A 79 -1.74 4.44 -9.07
C ILE A 79 -0.59 5.29 -9.61
N ASN A 80 -0.62 6.59 -9.34
CA ASN A 80 0.52 7.46 -9.59
C ASN A 80 1.54 7.23 -8.48
N GLU A 81 2.41 6.24 -8.66
CA GLU A 81 3.60 6.10 -7.83
C GLU A 81 4.45 7.37 -8.06
N GLY A 82 4.69 8.14 -7.01
CA GLY A 82 5.34 9.45 -7.11
C GLY A 82 6.74 9.34 -7.70
N GLY A 83 6.86 9.62 -9.00
CA GLY A 83 8.12 9.64 -9.75
C GLY A 83 8.11 8.59 -10.85
N ASP A 84 7.85 9.07 -12.07
CA ASP A 84 8.19 8.53 -13.39
C ASP A 84 8.72 7.08 -13.46
N GLU A 85 8.12 6.32 -14.38
CA GLU A 85 8.64 5.06 -14.91
C GLU A 85 8.45 3.81 -14.04
N PHE A 86 7.22 3.28 -13.94
CA PHE A 86 6.99 1.82 -14.05
C PHE A 86 5.49 1.44 -14.09
N TYR A 87 4.81 1.78 -15.19
CA TYR A 87 3.76 0.92 -15.75
C TYR A 87 3.54 1.33 -17.21
N ARG A 88 4.36 0.79 -18.12
CA ARG A 88 3.94 0.68 -19.51
C ARG A 88 3.23 -0.67 -19.62
N PRO A 89 1.90 -0.73 -19.61
CA PRO A 89 1.24 -1.94 -20.04
C PRO A 89 1.62 -2.10 -21.52
N HIS A 90 2.49 -3.07 -21.82
CA HIS A 90 2.65 -3.55 -23.18
C HIS A 90 1.31 -4.22 -23.53
N ILE A 91 0.38 -3.41 -24.04
CA ILE A 91 -0.74 -3.92 -24.81
C ILE A 91 -0.33 -3.71 -26.26
N LEU A 92 -0.14 -4.86 -26.92
CA LEU A 92 0.40 -5.13 -28.26
C LEU A 92 1.92 -5.23 -28.31
#